data_AF-A0A2E4LC95-F1
#
_entry.id   AF-A0A2E4LC95-F1
#
_cell.length_a   1.000
_cell.length_b   1.000
_cell.length_c   1.000
_cell.angle_alpha   90.00
_cell.angle_beta   90.00
_cell.angle_gamma   90.00
#
_symmetry.space_group_name_H-M   'P 1'
#
loop_
_entity.id
_entity.type
_entity.pdbx_description
1 polymer ?
#
loop_
_entity_poly.entity_id
_entity_poly.type
_entity_poly.pdbx_seq_one_letter_code
_entity_poly.pdbx_strand_id
1 'polypeptide(L)'
;MKVFSRLTPLHIVFSILLVGITYLLTLSEFSEYIHSAIWGSLVFYFVQGLVINLAIDWSKRNSQDKLHLFLLGSVAFRLLTSIFACIFVLLFGIGDPELFIINFFGVYLLYLIFEMTSLVANLRPNLNSQ
;
A
#
# COMPACT_ATOMS: atom_id res chain seq x y z
N MET A 1 -19.66 -10.44 -10.50
CA MET A 1 -19.68 -9.54 -9.31
C MET A 1 -18.74 -9.94 -8.15
N LYS A 2 -17.82 -10.93 -8.28
CA LYS A 2 -16.97 -11.44 -7.16
C LYS A 2 -15.50 -10.98 -7.16
N VAL A 3 -15.12 -10.06 -8.04
CA VAL A 3 -13.70 -9.79 -8.34
C VAL A 3 -13.05 -8.80 -7.36
N PHE A 4 -13.77 -7.75 -6.95
CA PHE A 4 -13.23 -6.67 -6.09
C PHE A 4 -13.32 -6.92 -4.57
N SER A 5 -14.25 -7.76 -4.09
CA SER A 5 -14.25 -8.21 -2.68
C SER A 5 -13.06 -9.12 -2.34
N ARG A 6 -12.22 -9.45 -3.34
CA ARG A 6 -10.95 -10.18 -3.17
C ARG A 6 -9.77 -9.25 -2.94
N LEU A 7 -9.90 -7.93 -3.11
CA LEU A 7 -8.79 -7.00 -2.91
C LEU A 7 -8.35 -6.95 -1.45
N THR A 8 -9.28 -6.82 -0.52
CA THR A 8 -8.98 -6.81 0.92
C THR A 8 -8.25 -8.07 1.38
N PRO A 9 -8.73 -9.30 1.10
CA PRO A 9 -7.99 -10.50 1.53
C PRO A 9 -6.64 -10.64 0.82
N LEU A 10 -6.53 -10.26 -0.46
CA LEU A 10 -5.25 -10.29 -1.17
C LEU A 10 -4.25 -9.29 -0.56
N HIS A 11 -4.72 -8.09 -0.20
CA HIS A 11 -3.93 -7.07 0.49
C HIS A 11 -3.43 -7.57 1.85
N ILE A 12 -4.28 -8.26 2.62
CA ILE A 12 -3.88 -8.87 3.90
C ILE A 12 -2.80 -9.92 3.68
N VAL A 13 -2.99 -10.84 2.71
CA VAL A 13 -2.01 -11.89 2.40
C VAL A 13 -0.68 -11.28 1.95
N PHE A 14 -0.73 -10.27 1.07
CA PHE A 14 0.47 -9.56 0.61
C PHE A 14 1.19 -8.87 1.75
N SER A 15 0.45 -8.24 2.68
CA SER A 15 1.02 -7.58 3.85
C SER A 15 1.70 -8.57 4.80
N ILE A 16 1.08 -9.73 5.02
CA ILE A 16 1.67 -10.83 5.80
C ILE A 16 2.95 -11.33 5.15
N LEU A 17 2.96 -11.51 3.82
CA LEU A 17 4.16 -11.90 3.08
C LEU A 17 5.27 -10.86 3.22
N LEU A 18 4.96 -9.57 3.09
CA LEU A 18 5.96 -8.51 3.28
C LEU A 18 6.51 -8.50 4.71
N VAL A 19 5.66 -8.64 5.72
CA VAL A 19 6.09 -8.77 7.13
C VAL A 19 7.04 -9.96 7.30
N GLY A 20 6.69 -11.12 6.72
CA GLY A 20 7.54 -12.32 6.77
C GLY A 20 8.90 -12.12 6.07
N ILE A 21 8.90 -11.50 4.89
CA ILE A 21 10.14 -11.19 4.16
C ILE A 21 11.00 -10.19 4.94
N THR A 22 10.41 -9.11 5.44
CA THR A 22 11.12 -8.12 6.25
C THR A 22 11.71 -8.77 7.51
N TYR A 23 10.94 -9.63 8.19
CA TYR A 23 11.43 -10.37 9.35
C TYR A 23 12.64 -11.24 9.00
N LEU A 24 12.58 -12.02 7.91
CA LEU A 24 13.70 -12.83 7.45
C LEU A 24 14.94 -11.98 7.11
N LEU A 25 14.75 -10.82 6.49
CA LEU A 25 15.87 -9.91 6.20
C LEU A 25 16.48 -9.32 7.48
N THR A 26 15.68 -9.04 8.51
CA THR A 26 16.22 -8.57 9.82
C THR A 26 17.04 -9.62 10.56
N LEU A 27 16.86 -10.91 10.25
CA LEU A 27 17.67 -12.01 10.81
C LEU A 27 18.96 -12.28 10.01
N SER A 28 19.13 -11.62 8.87
CA SER A 28 20.26 -11.81 7.97
C SER A 28 21.31 -10.69 8.12
N GLU A 29 22.42 -10.82 7.41
CA GLU A 29 23.46 -9.78 7.33
C GLU A 29 22.93 -8.44 6.75
N PHE A 30 21.74 -8.46 6.13
CA PHE A 30 21.10 -7.25 5.60
C PHE A 30 20.40 -6.39 6.67
N SER A 31 20.47 -6.76 7.95
CA SER A 31 19.82 -6.00 9.04
C SER A 31 20.28 -4.54 9.12
N GLU A 32 21.53 -4.24 8.74
CA GLU A 32 22.09 -2.88 8.72
C GLU A 32 21.41 -1.95 7.70
N TYR A 33 20.80 -2.53 6.64
CA TYR A 33 20.06 -1.77 5.62
C TYR A 33 18.58 -1.59 5.97
N ILE A 34 18.13 -2.12 7.11
CA ILE A 34 16.75 -2.03 7.55
C ILE A 34 16.63 -0.99 8.65
N HIS A 35 15.88 0.07 8.34
CA HIS A 35 15.60 1.11 9.31
C HIS A 35 14.71 0.57 10.46
N SER A 36 14.97 0.99 11.70
CA SER A 36 14.22 0.56 12.90
C SER A 36 12.70 0.78 12.78
N ALA A 37 12.29 1.87 12.12
CA ALA A 37 10.89 2.22 11.87
C ALA A 37 10.22 1.45 10.72
N ILE A 38 10.87 0.45 10.10
CA ILE A 38 10.30 -0.35 8.99
C ILE A 38 8.93 -0.94 9.35
N TRP A 39 8.76 -1.37 10.60
CA TRP A 39 7.51 -1.94 11.11
C TRP A 39 6.39 -0.90 11.10
N GLY A 40 6.72 0.35 11.46
CA GLY A 40 5.80 1.48 11.36
C GLY A 40 5.38 1.75 9.91
N SER A 41 6.32 1.70 8.97
CA SER A 41 6.05 1.84 7.53
C SER A 41 5.11 0.75 7.02
N LEU A 42 5.34 -0.52 7.40
CA LEU A 42 4.49 -1.65 7.02
C LEU A 42 3.06 -1.49 7.54
N VAL A 43 2.90 -1.12 8.81
CA VAL A 43 1.58 -0.88 9.42
C VAL A 43 0.89 0.31 8.75
N PHE A 44 1.62 1.40 8.50
CA PHE A 44 1.10 2.59 7.84
C PHE A 44 0.49 2.26 6.47
N TYR A 45 1.24 1.58 5.60
CA TYR A 45 0.76 1.22 4.27
C TYR A 45 -0.30 0.11 4.28
N PHE A 46 -0.25 -0.79 5.26
CA PHE A 46 -1.31 -1.77 5.47
C PHE A 46 -2.66 -1.08 5.75
N VAL A 47 -2.69 -0.21 6.77
CA VAL A 47 -3.91 0.54 7.16
C VAL A 47 -4.38 1.44 6.04
N GLN A 48 -3.47 2.16 5.40
CA GLN A 48 -3.79 2.99 4.25
C GLN A 48 -4.46 2.19 3.12
N GLY A 49 -3.91 1.03 2.75
CA GLY A 49 -4.51 0.18 1.72
C GLY A 49 -5.89 -0.35 2.11
N LEU A 50 -6.14 -0.63 3.40
CA LEU A 50 -7.48 -0.98 3.87
C LEU A 50 -8.47 0.16 3.68
N VAL A 51 -8.08 1.40 4.04
CA VAL A 51 -8.91 2.59 3.85
C VAL A 51 -9.24 2.80 2.38
N ILE A 52 -8.25 2.66 1.49
CA ILE A 52 -8.44 2.76 0.03
C ILE A 52 -9.42 1.68 -0.46
N ASN A 53 -9.20 0.42 -0.08
CA ASN A 53 -10.08 -0.68 -0.47
C ASN A 53 -11.53 -0.45 -0.02
N LEU A 54 -11.73 0.00 1.21
CA LEU A 54 -13.07 0.34 1.73
C LEU A 54 -13.72 1.48 0.95
N ALA A 55 -12.96 2.54 0.64
CA ALA A 55 -13.46 3.68 -0.12
C ALA A 55 -13.87 3.27 -1.55
N ILE A 56 -13.09 2.41 -2.21
CA ILE A 56 -13.40 1.88 -3.55
C ILE A 56 -14.66 0.98 -3.49
N ASP A 57 -14.75 0.08 -2.52
CA ASP A 57 -15.92 -0.78 -2.36
C ASP A 57 -17.20 0.00 -2.05
N TRP A 58 -17.10 1.05 -1.23
CA TRP A 58 -18.20 1.97 -0.94
C TRP A 58 -18.63 2.74 -2.20
N SER A 59 -17.69 3.35 -2.92
CA SER A 59 -17.96 4.08 -4.16
C SER A 59 -18.66 3.20 -5.17
N LYS A 60 -18.26 1.93 -5.30
CA LYS A 60 -18.89 0.99 -6.22
C LYS A 60 -20.36 0.70 -5.88
N ARG A 61 -20.70 0.61 -4.60
CA ARG A 61 -22.07 0.31 -4.15
C ARG A 61 -22.99 1.52 -4.24
N ASN A 62 -22.45 2.73 -4.05
CA ASN A 62 -23.23 3.94 -3.84
C ASN A 62 -23.08 5.00 -4.94
N SER A 63 -22.01 4.97 -5.74
CA SER A 63 -21.66 6.00 -6.75
C SER A 63 -20.73 5.44 -7.82
N GLN A 64 -21.17 4.40 -8.53
CA GLN A 64 -20.35 3.68 -9.52
C GLN A 64 -19.86 4.59 -10.66
N ASP A 65 -20.65 5.59 -11.03
CA ASP A 65 -20.30 6.65 -11.99
C ASP A 65 -19.05 7.44 -11.57
N LYS A 66 -18.81 7.57 -10.26
CA LYS A 66 -17.68 8.31 -9.67
C LYS A 66 -16.48 7.42 -9.32
N LEU A 67 -16.50 6.14 -9.66
CA LEU A 67 -15.43 5.19 -9.30
C LEU A 67 -14.04 5.66 -9.79
N HIS A 68 -13.98 6.26 -10.99
CA HIS A 68 -12.74 6.82 -11.54
C HIS A 68 -12.15 7.93 -10.64
N LEU A 69 -13.00 8.74 -10.00
CA LEU A 69 -12.59 9.81 -9.09
C LEU A 69 -12.03 9.24 -7.78
N PHE A 70 -12.60 8.15 -7.28
CA PHE A 70 -12.08 7.43 -6.11
C PHE A 70 -10.74 6.75 -6.40
N LEU A 71 -10.56 6.19 -7.60
CA LEU A 71 -9.26 5.64 -8.02
C LEU A 71 -8.19 6.72 -8.15
N LEU A 72 -8.50 7.87 -8.76
CA LEU A 72 -7.56 8.99 -8.82
C LEU A 72 -7.26 9.54 -7.42
N GLY A 73 -8.31 9.67 -6.61
CA GLY A 73 -8.24 10.13 -5.23
C GLY A 73 -7.40 9.21 -4.35
N SER A 74 -7.42 7.88 -4.57
CA SER A 74 -6.60 6.95 -3.78
C SER A 74 -5.11 7.12 -4.06
N VAL A 75 -4.73 7.35 -5.32
CA VAL A 75 -3.34 7.64 -5.71
C VAL A 75 -2.87 8.96 -5.09
N ALA A 76 -3.68 10.01 -5.19
CA ALA A 76 -3.37 11.31 -4.61
C ALA A 76 -3.28 11.25 -3.08
N PHE A 77 -4.25 10.59 -2.42
CA PHE A 77 -4.26 10.35 -0.98
C PHE A 77 -2.98 9.64 -0.55
N ARG A 78 -2.59 8.59 -1.28
CA ARG A 78 -1.38 7.82 -0.99
C ARG A 78 -0.12 8.67 -1.05
N LEU A 79 0.05 9.45 -2.11
CA LEU A 79 1.19 10.33 -2.25
C LEU A 79 1.22 11.39 -1.12
N LEU A 80 0.09 12.06 -0.89
CA LEU A 80 -0.01 13.13 0.12
C LEU A 80 0.29 12.62 1.53
N THR A 81 -0.35 11.53 1.97
CA THR A 81 -0.09 11.00 3.32
C THR A 81 1.32 10.46 3.46
N SER A 82 1.93 9.93 2.39
CA SER A 82 3.32 9.47 2.42
C SER A 82 4.26 10.66 2.62
N ILE A 83 4.03 11.77 1.92
CA ILE A 83 4.78 13.01 2.12
C ILE A 83 4.59 13.54 3.54
N PHE A 84 3.36 13.59 4.04
CA PHE A 84 3.09 14.04 5.41
C PHE A 84 3.76 13.13 6.46
N ALA A 85 3.74 11.82 6.27
CA ALA A 85 4.41 10.87 7.16
C ALA A 85 5.94 11.10 7.16
N CYS A 86 6.55 11.29 6.00
CA CYS A 86 7.98 11.63 5.90
C CYS A 86 8.30 12.95 6.62
N ILE A 87 7.54 14.01 6.37
CA ILE A 87 7.74 15.30 7.05
C ILE A 87 7.60 15.15 8.56
N PHE A 88 6.56 14.45 9.02
CA PHE A 88 6.34 14.19 10.44
C PHE A 88 7.53 13.47 11.07
N VAL A 89 8.01 12.40 10.45
CA VAL A 89 9.18 11.64 10.93
C VAL A 89 10.44 12.50 10.98
N LEU A 90 10.69 13.33 9.96
CA LEU A 90 11.85 14.22 9.92
C LEU A 90 11.81 15.28 11.03
N LEU A 91 10.62 15.81 11.36
CA LEU A 91 10.46 16.80 12.43
C LEU A 91 10.67 16.20 13.83
N PHE A 92 10.31 14.92 14.03
CA PHE A 92 10.47 14.24 15.32
C PHE A 92 11.88 13.70 15.56
N GLY A 93 12.79 13.85 14.60
CA GLY A 93 14.22 13.56 14.77
C GLY A 93 14.53 12.07 14.92
N ILE A 94 14.00 11.23 14.01
CA ILE A 94 14.35 9.81 13.97
C ILE A 94 15.78 9.66 13.43
N GLY A 95 16.55 8.72 13.99
CA GLY A 95 17.91 8.40 13.51
C GLY A 95 17.91 8.00 12.03
N ASP A 96 19.03 8.22 11.33
CA ASP A 96 19.27 7.83 9.94
C ASP A 96 18.13 8.15 8.96
N PRO A 97 17.78 9.44 8.77
CA PRO A 97 16.65 9.87 7.95
C PRO A 97 16.74 9.40 6.50
N GLU A 98 17.96 9.29 5.95
CA GLU A 98 18.20 8.76 4.61
C GLU A 98 17.78 7.29 4.50
N LEU A 99 18.17 6.46 5.47
CA LEU A 99 17.82 5.04 5.52
C LEU A 99 16.32 4.85 5.73
N PHE A 100 15.69 5.71 6.57
CA PHE A 100 14.25 5.75 6.73
C PHE A 100 13.54 6.02 5.41
N ILE A 101 13.93 7.07 4.68
CA ILE A 101 13.30 7.46 3.41
C ILE A 101 13.38 6.31 2.40
N ILE A 102 14.55 5.67 2.25
CA ILE A 102 14.73 4.55 1.33
C ILE A 102 13.81 3.38 1.71
N ASN A 103 13.78 2.99 2.99
CA ASN A 103 12.95 1.89 3.47
C ASN A 103 11.44 2.21 3.32
N PHE A 104 11.04 3.41 3.70
CA PHE A 104 9.66 3.88 3.64
C PHE A 104 9.15 3.93 2.19
N PHE A 105 9.92 4.51 1.26
CA PHE A 105 9.56 4.53 -0.15
C PHE A 105 9.70 3.15 -0.82
N GLY A 106 10.59 2.28 -0.35
CA GLY A 106 10.65 0.89 -0.80
C GLY A 106 9.33 0.16 -0.50
N VAL A 107 8.84 0.25 0.74
CA VAL A 107 7.54 -0.31 1.12
C VAL A 107 6.39 0.35 0.33
N TYR A 108 6.42 1.68 0.17
CA TYR A 108 5.45 2.42 -0.66
C TYR A 108 5.34 1.81 -2.07
N LEU A 109 6.47 1.61 -2.75
CA LEU A 109 6.50 1.10 -4.12
C LEU A 109 5.96 -0.33 -4.19
N LEU A 110 6.33 -1.19 -3.24
CA LEU A 110 5.82 -2.57 -3.19
C LEU A 110 4.29 -2.59 -3.07
N TYR A 111 3.72 -1.82 -2.14
CA TYR A 111 2.27 -1.73 -2.00
C TYR A 111 1.61 -1.04 -3.21
N LEU A 112 2.25 -0.02 -3.80
CA LEU A 112 1.71 0.69 -4.96
C LEU A 112 1.61 -0.23 -6.17
N ILE A 113 2.68 -0.97 -6.49
CA ILE A 113 2.71 -1.92 -7.61
C ILE A 113 1.68 -3.02 -7.40
N PHE A 114 1.62 -3.58 -6.19
CA PHE A 114 0.64 -4.62 -5.85
C PHE A 114 -0.80 -4.12 -6.03
N GLU A 115 -1.10 -2.91 -5.55
CA GLU A 115 -2.45 -2.35 -5.66
C GLU A 115 -2.81 -2.02 -7.11
N MET A 116 -1.91 -1.38 -7.86
CA MET A 116 -2.13 -1.05 -9.27
C MET A 116 -2.32 -2.29 -10.14
N THR A 117 -1.50 -3.32 -9.96
CA THR A 117 -1.66 -4.58 -10.72
C THR A 117 -2.96 -5.28 -10.38
N SER A 118 -3.35 -5.29 -9.10
CA SER A 118 -4.62 -5.86 -8.65
C SER A 118 -5.84 -5.08 -9.17
N LEU A 119 -5.76 -3.75 -9.21
CA LEU A 119 -6.81 -2.89 -9.75
C LEU A 119 -6.94 -3.04 -11.27
N VAL A 120 -5.84 -2.98 -12.01
CA VAL A 120 -5.82 -3.12 -13.48
C VAL A 120 -6.28 -4.51 -13.91
N ALA A 121 -5.83 -5.57 -13.23
CA ALA A 121 -6.28 -6.93 -13.49
C ALA A 121 -7.80 -7.07 -13.32
N ASN A 122 -8.38 -6.33 -12.38
CA ASN A 122 -9.82 -6.37 -12.12
C ASN A 122 -10.65 -5.40 -12.98
N LEU A 123 -10.01 -4.43 -13.65
CA LEU A 123 -10.62 -3.52 -14.62
C LEU A 123 -10.62 -4.10 -16.05
N ARG A 124 -9.76 -5.09 -16.34
CA ARG A 124 -9.82 -5.81 -17.62
C ARG A 124 -11.17 -6.52 -17.71
N PRO A 125 -12.02 -6.20 -18.70
CA PRO A 125 -13.21 -7.00 -18.95
C PRO A 125 -12.74 -8.43 -19.21
N ASN A 126 -13.38 -9.43 -18.60
CA ASN A 126 -13.29 -10.80 -19.08
C ASN A 126 -13.83 -10.79 -20.52
N LEU A 127 -12.94 -10.58 -21.49
CA LEU A 127 -13.21 -10.59 -22.93
C LEU A 127 -13.58 -12.00 -23.45
N ASN A 128 -13.73 -12.99 -22.56
CA ASN A 128 -13.97 -14.39 -22.91
C ASN A 128 -15.37 -14.88 -22.49
N SER A 129 -16.40 -14.04 -22.53
CA SER A 129 -17.79 -14.49 -22.36
C SER A 129 -18.72 -13.98 -23.46
N GLN A 130 -18.29 -14.14 -24.72
CA GLN A 130 -19.19 -14.15 -25.87
C GLN A 130 -18.94 -15.42 -26.67
#